data_AF-A0A973IVB4-F1
#
_entry.id   AF-A0A973IVB4-F1
#
_cell.length_a   1.000
_cell.length_b   1.000
_cell.length_c   1.000
_cell.angle_alpha   90.00
_cell.angle_beta   90.00
_cell.angle_gamma   90.00
#
_symmetry.space_group_name_H-M   'P 1'
#
loop_
_entity.id
_entity.type
_entity.pdbx_description
1 polymer ?
#
loop_
_entity_poly.entity_id
_entity_poly.type
_entity_poly.pdbx_seq_one_letter_code
_entity_poly.pdbx_strand_id
1 'polypeptide(L)'
;MRSRYISVFIFLTFLFSCQLSAQKQVNSPYGRFNLGILEPAGSFRGLGMGGTGVALRDNNSVYLSNPASYSSIDTLSFIFDFGVDYSVNFISDNKTKYTSDDMNFDHLLFGFPVTKGIGVAAGIIP
;
A
#
# COMPACT_ATOMS: atom_id res chain seq x y z
N MET A 1 27.59 -30.15 10.57
CA MET A 1 26.33 -29.82 9.88
C MET A 1 25.17 -29.47 10.83
N ARG A 2 24.99 -30.15 11.97
CA ARG A 2 23.87 -29.94 12.92
C ARG A 2 23.80 -28.54 13.56
N SER A 3 24.93 -27.90 13.84
CA SER A 3 24.98 -26.55 14.44
C SER A 3 24.45 -25.44 13.51
N ARG A 4 24.61 -25.56 12.18
CA ARG A 4 24.12 -24.54 11.24
C ARG A 4 22.59 -24.47 11.18
N TYR A 5 21.91 -25.62 11.27
CA TYR A 5 20.45 -25.68 11.32
C TYR A 5 19.90 -25.11 12.63
N ILE A 6 20.61 -25.32 13.74
CA ILE A 6 20.23 -24.77 15.06
C ILE A 6 20.36 -23.24 15.05
N SER A 7 21.44 -22.69 14.48
CA SER A 7 21.61 -21.24 14.34
C SER A 7 20.54 -20.60 13.46
N VAL A 8 20.16 -21.25 12.35
CA VAL A 8 19.09 -20.80 11.47
C VAL A 8 17.73 -20.84 12.17
N PHE A 9 17.47 -21.90 12.95
CA PHE A 9 16.22 -22.04 13.69
C PHE A 9 16.06 -20.96 14.77
N ILE A 10 17.14 -20.64 15.50
CA ILE A 10 17.16 -19.56 16.52
C ILE A 10 16.94 -18.19 15.87
N PHE A 11 17.53 -17.95 14.69
CA PHE A 11 17.34 -16.70 13.96
C PHE A 11 15.88 -16.54 13.48
N LEU A 12 15.27 -17.63 13.00
CA LEU A 12 13.89 -17.63 12.54
C LEU A 12 12.88 -17.40 13.67
N THR A 13 13.12 -17.96 14.85
CA THR A 13 12.25 -17.72 16.03
C THR A 13 12.40 -16.31 16.58
N PHE A 14 13.58 -15.70 16.50
CA PHE A 14 13.79 -14.30 16.88
C PHE A 14 13.07 -13.31 15.94
N LEU A 15 13.00 -13.60 14.65
CA LEU A 15 12.23 -12.77 13.71
C LEU A 15 10.71 -12.81 13.99
N PHE A 16 10.21 -13.91 14.53
CA PHE A 16 8.78 -14.10 14.78
C PHE A 16 8.28 -13.46 16.09
N SER A 17 9.18 -13.10 17.03
CA SER A 17 8.80 -12.52 18.33
C SER A 17 8.57 -11.00 18.30
N CYS A 18 8.77 -10.34 17.16
CA CYS A 18 8.51 -8.90 17.05
C CYS A 18 7.00 -8.64 17.00
N GLN A 19 6.43 -8.12 18.09
CA GLN A 19 5.05 -7.65 18.08
C GLN A 19 4.96 -6.35 17.27
N LEU A 20 4.27 -6.40 16.14
CA LEU A 20 3.98 -5.23 15.32
C LEU A 20 2.65 -4.61 15.78
N SER A 21 2.70 -3.36 16.23
CA SER A 21 1.50 -2.51 16.31
C SER A 21 1.39 -1.72 15.01
N ALA A 22 0.49 -2.14 14.13
CA ALA A 22 0.25 -1.52 12.82
C ALA A 22 -1.18 -0.99 12.68
N GLN A 23 -1.86 -0.72 13.81
CA GLN A 23 -3.22 -0.19 13.77
C GLN A 23 -3.19 1.27 13.33
N LYS A 24 -3.92 1.58 12.27
CA LYS A 24 -4.14 2.95 11.78
C LYS A 24 -4.79 3.80 12.87
N GLN A 25 -4.03 4.71 13.46
CA GLN A 25 -4.54 5.59 14.50
C GLN A 25 -5.06 6.88 13.86
N VAL A 26 -6.30 6.82 13.36
CA VAL A 26 -6.96 8.01 12.84
C VAL A 26 -7.18 9.01 13.96
N ASN A 27 -6.35 10.04 13.99
CA ASN A 27 -6.45 11.12 14.98
C ASN A 27 -6.78 12.48 14.34
N SER A 28 -7.60 12.45 13.29
CA SER A 28 -8.13 13.66 12.67
C SER A 28 -9.41 14.13 13.39
N PRO A 29 -9.75 15.43 13.34
CA PRO A 29 -11.02 15.92 13.90
C PRO A 29 -12.22 15.19 13.29
N TYR A 30 -12.19 14.95 11.97
CA TYR A 30 -13.25 14.25 11.25
C TYR A 30 -13.42 12.78 11.68
N GLY A 31 -12.31 12.08 11.95
CA GLY A 31 -12.34 10.73 12.51
C GLY A 31 -12.88 10.70 13.95
N ARG A 32 -12.44 11.64 14.81
CA ARG A 32 -12.91 11.74 16.20
C ARG A 32 -14.40 12.04 16.32
N PHE A 33 -14.95 12.85 15.41
CA PHE A 33 -16.37 13.17 15.35
C PHE A 33 -17.19 12.20 14.48
N ASN A 34 -16.59 11.11 13.97
CA ASN A 34 -17.24 10.11 13.10
C ASN A 34 -17.91 10.71 11.84
N LEU A 35 -17.38 11.83 11.34
CA LEU A 35 -17.86 12.45 10.09
C LEU A 35 -17.34 11.72 8.84
N GLY A 36 -16.38 10.81 9.02
CA GLY A 36 -15.70 10.09 7.96
C GLY A 36 -14.44 10.82 7.48
N ILE A 37 -13.60 10.09 6.77
CA ILE A 37 -12.36 10.62 6.17
C ILE A 37 -12.42 10.28 4.69
N LEU A 38 -12.12 11.27 3.84
CA LEU A 38 -11.96 11.04 2.42
C LEU A 38 -10.53 10.60 2.17
N GLU A 39 -10.34 9.32 1.90
CA GLU A 39 -9.05 8.76 1.54
C GLU A 39 -9.09 8.33 0.08
N PRO A 40 -8.31 8.98 -0.79
CA PRO A 40 -8.34 8.65 -2.20
C PRO A 40 -7.68 7.28 -2.40
N ALA A 41 -8.46 6.33 -2.90
CA ALA A 41 -7.98 4.97 -3.17
C ALA A 41 -7.32 4.89 -4.54
N GLY A 42 -6.19 4.19 -4.64
CA GLY A 42 -5.55 3.88 -5.91
C GLY A 42 -4.03 3.76 -5.80
N SER A 43 -3.38 3.38 -6.90
CA SER A 43 -1.92 3.38 -6.99
C SER A 43 -1.37 4.78 -6.67
N PHE A 44 -0.26 4.85 -5.93
CA PHE A 44 0.42 6.10 -5.59
C PHE A 44 0.76 6.96 -6.80
N ARG A 45 1.06 6.36 -7.95
CA ARG A 45 1.22 7.11 -9.21
C ARG A 45 -0.05 7.84 -9.61
N GLY A 46 -1.18 7.14 -9.55
CA GLY A 46 -2.49 7.73 -9.81
C GLY A 46 -2.83 8.83 -8.82
N LEU A 47 -2.53 8.63 -7.53
CA LEU A 47 -2.74 9.63 -6.47
C LEU A 47 -1.87 10.86 -6.65
N GLY A 48 -0.59 10.70 -7.00
CA GLY A 48 0.30 11.81 -7.35
C GLY A 48 -0.16 12.62 -8.57
N MET A 49 -0.97 12.01 -9.44
CA MET A 49 -1.62 12.67 -10.58
C MET A 49 -3.05 13.15 -10.28
N GLY A 50 -3.43 13.29 -9.01
CA GLY A 50 -4.76 13.77 -8.59
C GLY A 50 -5.88 12.73 -8.71
N GLY A 51 -5.56 11.43 -8.66
CA GLY A 51 -6.54 10.34 -8.71
C GLY A 51 -6.94 9.92 -10.13
N THR A 52 -6.16 10.28 -11.14
CA THR A 52 -6.50 10.03 -12.57
C THR A 52 -6.22 8.61 -13.05
N GLY A 53 -5.89 7.68 -12.15
CA GLY A 53 -5.51 6.29 -12.48
C GLY A 53 -6.53 5.50 -13.30
N VAL A 54 -7.80 5.89 -13.28
CA VAL A 54 -8.87 5.25 -14.07
C VAL A 54 -8.67 5.39 -15.58
N ALA A 55 -8.08 6.50 -16.05
CA ALA A 55 -7.85 6.77 -17.47
C ALA A 55 -6.48 6.28 -17.96
N LEU A 56 -5.62 5.82 -17.04
CA LEU A 56 -4.25 5.47 -17.36
C LEU A 56 -4.15 4.02 -17.86
N ARG A 57 -3.36 3.84 -18.91
CA ARG A 57 -2.98 2.54 -19.47
C ARG A 57 -1.47 2.50 -19.60
N ASP A 58 -0.80 1.95 -18.60
CA ASP A 58 0.65 1.84 -18.51
C ASP A 58 1.08 0.35 -18.49
N ASN A 59 2.29 0.06 -18.94
CA ASN A 59 2.85 -1.29 -18.92
C ASN A 59 3.64 -1.60 -17.64
N ASN A 60 3.87 -0.59 -16.81
CA ASN A 60 4.80 -0.65 -15.68
C ASN A 60 4.14 -0.39 -14.32
N SER A 61 2.80 -0.28 -14.27
CA SER A 61 2.04 -0.02 -13.05
C SER A 61 0.69 -0.72 -13.08
N VAL A 62 0.20 -1.12 -11.91
CA VAL A 62 -1.08 -1.80 -11.73
C VAL A 62 -2.10 -0.82 -11.16
N TYR A 63 -3.12 -0.48 -11.94
CA TYR A 63 -4.23 0.35 -11.47
C TYR A 63 -5.44 -0.53 -11.15
N LEU A 64 -5.77 -0.69 -9.87
CA LEU A 64 -6.96 -1.45 -9.44
C LEU A 64 -8.28 -0.79 -9.87
N SER A 65 -8.29 0.54 -9.98
CA SER A 65 -9.43 1.30 -10.50
C SER A 65 -9.66 1.12 -12.00
N ASN A 66 -8.70 0.55 -12.74
CA ASN A 66 -8.82 0.27 -14.18
C ASN A 66 -8.30 -1.12 -14.55
N PRO A 67 -9.11 -2.19 -14.39
CA PRO A 67 -8.71 -3.55 -14.77
C PRO A 67 -8.34 -3.70 -16.26
N ALA A 68 -8.86 -2.83 -17.15
CA ALA A 68 -8.51 -2.87 -18.57
C ALA A 68 -7.06 -2.45 -18.85
N SER A 69 -6.42 -1.72 -17.93
CA SER A 69 -5.01 -1.33 -18.05
C SER A 69 -4.07 -2.54 -17.99
N TYR A 70 -4.50 -3.70 -17.47
CA TYR A 70 -3.63 -4.87 -17.39
C TYR A 70 -3.30 -5.46 -18.77
N SER A 71 -4.10 -5.13 -19.79
CA SER A 71 -3.82 -5.49 -21.19
C SER A 71 -2.54 -4.87 -21.76
N SER A 72 -2.02 -3.79 -21.16
CA SER A 72 -0.76 -3.17 -21.60
C SER A 72 0.49 -3.76 -20.95
N ILE A 73 0.34 -4.65 -19.96
CA ILE A 73 1.50 -5.31 -19.35
C ILE A 73 2.21 -6.14 -20.42
N ASP A 74 3.51 -5.92 -20.56
CA ASP A 74 4.30 -6.63 -21.56
C ASP A 74 4.46 -8.11 -21.20
N THR A 75 4.49 -8.98 -22.21
CA THR A 75 4.40 -10.45 -22.10
C THR A 75 5.57 -11.06 -21.31
N LEU A 76 6.70 -10.37 -21.23
CA LEU A 76 7.91 -10.80 -20.53
C LEU A 76 8.16 -10.03 -19.22
N SER A 77 7.19 -9.25 -18.75
CA SER A 77 7.32 -8.40 -17.57
C SER A 77 6.49 -8.89 -16.40
N PHE A 78 7.05 -8.77 -15.19
CA PHE A 78 6.36 -9.00 -13.93
C PHE A 78 6.39 -7.73 -13.10
N ILE A 79 5.23 -7.25 -12.66
CA ILE A 79 5.09 -6.03 -11.89
C ILE A 79 4.87 -6.41 -10.43
N PHE A 80 5.70 -5.85 -9.57
CA PHE A 80 5.55 -5.89 -8.12
C PHE A 80 5.37 -4.48 -7.61
N ASP A 81 4.24 -4.20 -6.97
CA ASP A 81 3.92 -2.90 -6.38
C ASP A 81 3.74 -3.06 -4.87
N PHE A 82 4.39 -2.21 -4.10
CA PHE A 82 4.34 -2.24 -2.64
C PHE A 82 4.25 -0.81 -2.12
N GLY A 83 3.25 -0.58 -1.28
CA GLY A 83 2.93 0.74 -0.78
C GLY A 83 2.82 0.85 0.73
N VAL A 84 3.37 1.95 1.25
CA VAL A 84 3.30 2.35 2.65
C VAL A 84 2.90 3.81 2.69
N ASP A 85 1.86 4.12 3.45
CA ASP A 85 1.36 5.46 3.67
C ASP A 85 1.91 6.06 4.95
N TYR A 86 2.29 7.33 4.86
CA TYR A 86 2.66 8.14 6.02
C TYR A 86 1.95 9.48 5.95
N SER A 87 1.16 9.80 6.97
CA SER A 87 0.36 11.01 7.05
C SER A 87 0.67 11.78 8.32
N VAL A 88 0.81 13.11 8.20
CA VAL A 88 0.99 14.02 9.33
C VAL A 88 -0.08 15.10 9.30
N ASN A 89 -0.85 15.18 10.37
CA ASN A 89 -1.93 16.13 10.55
C ASN A 89 -1.54 17.19 11.59
N PHE A 90 -1.52 18.45 11.18
CA PHE A 90 -1.31 19.59 12.06
C PHE A 90 -2.66 20.23 12.38
N ILE A 91 -3.06 20.16 13.64
CA ILE A 91 -4.31 20.73 14.14
C ILE A 91 -3.94 21.87 15.07
N SER A 92 -4.34 23.09 14.73
CA SER A 92 -4.14 24.25 15.59
C SER A 92 -5.47 24.84 15.99
N ASP A 93 -5.65 25.03 17.30
CA ASP A 93 -6.66 25.87 17.89
C ASP A 93 -5.98 27.13 18.47
N ASN A 94 -6.76 28.16 18.79
CA ASN A 94 -6.29 29.47 19.26
C ASN A 94 -5.41 29.38 20.53
N LYS A 95 -5.46 28.26 21.26
CA LYS A 95 -4.68 28.01 22.49
C LYS A 95 -3.80 26.76 22.46
N THR A 96 -4.03 25.82 21.54
CA THR A 96 -3.31 24.52 21.53
C THR A 96 -2.95 24.08 20.13
N LYS A 97 -1.75 23.53 19.97
CA LYS A 97 -1.29 22.89 18.73
C LYS A 97 -1.14 21.40 18.98
N TYR A 98 -1.70 20.59 18.10
CA TYR A 98 -1.63 19.14 18.14
C TYR A 98 -1.10 18.64 16.80
N THR A 99 -0.09 17.79 16.85
CA THR A 99 0.43 17.08 15.68
C THR A 99 0.08 15.62 15.86
N SER A 100 -0.56 15.03 14.86
CA SER A 100 -0.73 13.58 14.78
C SER A 100 0.01 13.04 13.58
N ASP A 101 0.86 12.05 13.82
CA ASP A 101 1.45 11.20 12.79
C ASP A 101 0.71 9.86 12.73
N ASP A 102 0.62 9.30 11.53
CA ASP A 102 0.07 7.97 11.26
C ASP A 102 0.91 7.31 10.15
N MET A 103 1.22 6.04 10.33
CA MET A 103 1.97 5.22 9.38
C MET A 103 1.21 3.93 9.16
N ASN A 104 0.83 3.65 7.93
CA ASN A 104 0.02 2.49 7.59
C ASN A 104 0.58 1.74 6.37
N PHE A 105 0.28 0.45 6.29
CA PHE A 105 0.52 -0.33 5.09
C PHE A 105 -0.64 -0.10 4.12
N ASP A 106 -0.34 0.25 2.86
CA ASP A 106 -1.35 0.62 1.86
C ASP A 106 -1.74 -0.57 0.98
N HIS A 107 -0.77 -1.15 0.28
CA HIS A 107 -1.04 -2.29 -0.59
C HIS A 107 0.21 -3.10 -0.92
N LEU A 108 0.00 -4.34 -1.33
CA LEU A 108 0.99 -5.17 -2.01
C LEU A 108 0.30 -5.86 -3.17
N LEU A 109 0.73 -5.53 -4.39
CA LEU A 109 0.11 -5.96 -5.64
C LEU A 109 1.14 -6.66 -6.53
N PHE A 110 0.64 -7.62 -7.29
CA PHE A 110 1.37 -8.35 -8.32
C PHE A 110 0.60 -8.25 -9.62
N GLY A 111 1.28 -7.99 -10.72
CA GLY A 111 0.68 -7.94 -12.05
C GLY A 111 1.53 -8.74 -13.04
N PHE A 112 0.88 -9.60 -13.83
CA PHE A 112 1.57 -10.35 -14.87
C PHE A 112 0.66 -10.61 -16.09
N PRO A 113 1.26 -10.70 -17.29
CA PRO A 113 0.54 -11.03 -18.51
C PRO A 113 0.19 -12.53 -18.52
N VAL A 114 -1.01 -12.87 -19.00
CA VAL A 114 -1.38 -14.27 -19.29
C VAL A 114 -1.18 -14.55 -20.77
N THR A 115 -1.67 -13.66 -21.63
CA THR A 115 -1.51 -13.73 -23.10
C THR A 115 -1.35 -12.31 -23.67
N LYS A 116 -1.02 -12.19 -24.95
CA LYS A 116 -0.95 -10.88 -25.62
C LYS A 116 -2.32 -10.17 -25.53
N GLY A 117 -2.38 -9.11 -24.75
CA GLY A 117 -3.59 -8.31 -24.53
C GLY A 117 -4.46 -8.74 -23.34
N ILE A 118 -4.09 -9.81 -22.62
CA ILE A 118 -4.74 -10.23 -21.37
C ILE A 118 -3.70 -10.25 -20.27
N GLY A 119 -3.83 -9.35 -19.30
CA GLY A 119 -3.06 -9.35 -18.07
C GLY A 119 -3.96 -9.52 -16.86
N VAL A 120 -3.40 -10.05 -15.78
CA VAL A 120 -4.07 -10.21 -14.49
C VAL A 120 -3.24 -9.54 -13.42
N ALA A 121 -3.92 -9.03 -12.39
CA ALA A 121 -3.28 -8.54 -11.19
C ALA A 121 -4.01 -9.07 -9.95
N ALA A 122 -3.25 -9.30 -8.89
CA ALA A 122 -3.75 -9.78 -7.60
C ALA A 122 -2.92 -9.15 -6.48
N GLY A 123 -3.53 -8.93 -5.32
CA GLY A 123 -2.82 -8.34 -4.21
C GLY A 123 -3.68 -8.20 -2.96
N ILE A 124 -3.10 -7.57 -1.95
CA ILE A 124 -3.70 -7.35 -0.63
C ILE A 124 -3.71 -5.84 -0.38
N ILE A 125 -4.86 -5.34 0.04
CA ILE A 125 -5.09 -3.97 0.48
C ILE A 125 -5.77 -4.08 1.85
N PRO A 126 -5.19 -3.54 2.94
CA PRO A 126 -5.71 -3.67 4.30
C PRO A 126 -6.99 -2.87 4.56
#